data_AF-A0A0R2IPN6-F1
#
_entry.id   AF-A0A0R2IPN6-F1
#
_cell.length_a   1.000
_cell.length_b   1.000
_cell.length_c   1.000
_cell.angle_alpha   90.00
_cell.angle_beta   90.00
_cell.angle_gamma   90.00
#
_symmetry.space_group_name_H-M   'P 1'
#
loop_
_entity.id
_entity.type
_entity.pdbx_description
1 polymer ?
#
loop_
_entity_poly.entity_id
_entity_poly.type
_entity_poly.pdbx_seq_one_letter_code
_entity_poly.pdbx_strand_id
1 'polypeptide(L)'
;MGAPVNQEIISKLITFKKALAVQKSSESVQKAVNLTTIEINELNNSKLNNRNISISAEKYMQQINLLIGFHGLNLNKNAEDAWNDFKLLVPRRRSFINEMSFHF
;
A
#
# COMPACT_ATOMS: atom_id res chain seq x y z
N MET A 1 23.63 -2.38 7.30
CA MET A 1 22.55 -1.46 7.71
C MET A 1 21.40 -1.66 6.72
N GLY A 2 20.22 -2.09 7.18
CA GLY A 2 19.06 -2.29 6.31
C GLY A 2 18.55 -0.96 5.73
N ALA A 3 17.83 -1.02 4.63
CA ALA A 3 17.21 0.18 4.06
C ALA A 3 16.14 0.72 5.03
N PRO A 4 15.91 2.05 5.08
CA PRO A 4 14.79 2.62 5.82
C PRO A 4 13.46 1.99 5.38
N VAL A 5 12.55 1.71 6.32
CA VAL A 5 11.27 1.02 6.04
C VAL A 5 10.47 1.68 4.91
N ASN A 6 10.49 3.01 4.80
CA ASN A 6 9.83 3.70 3.69
C ASN A 6 10.46 3.39 2.33
N GLN A 7 11.78 3.23 2.23
CA GLN A 7 12.46 2.90 0.98
C GLN A 7 12.11 1.48 0.50
N GLU A 8 11.97 0.52 1.42
CA GLU A 8 11.50 -0.82 1.09
C GLU A 8 10.06 -0.81 0.56
N ILE A 9 9.16 -0.08 1.25
CA ILE A 9 7.77 0.09 0.81
C ILE A 9 7.72 0.76 -0.57
N ILE A 10 8.44 1.87 -0.77
CA ILE A 10 8.49 2.58 -2.05
C ILE A 10 8.95 1.64 -3.18
N SER A 11 9.97 0.82 -2.93
CA SER A 11 10.47 -0.14 -3.94
C SER A 11 9.39 -1.13 -4.38
N LYS A 12 8.59 -1.65 -3.43
CA LYS A 12 7.45 -2.52 -3.75
C LYS A 12 6.33 -1.77 -4.49
N LEU A 13 6.03 -0.53 -4.10
CA LEU A 13 5.04 0.29 -4.79
C LEU A 13 5.45 0.64 -6.22
N ILE A 14 6.73 0.91 -6.48
CA ILE A 14 7.25 1.12 -7.84
C ILE A 14 7.05 -0.14 -8.68
N THR A 15 7.31 -1.31 -8.11
CA THR A 15 7.13 -2.60 -8.79
C THR A 15 5.65 -2.84 -9.10
N PHE A 16 4.76 -2.61 -8.13
CA PHE A 16 3.32 -2.70 -8.31
C PHE A 16 2.81 -1.73 -9.38
N LYS A 17 3.25 -0.47 -9.37
CA LYS A 17 2.92 0.54 -10.40
C LYS A 17 3.32 0.07 -11.80
N LYS A 18 4.53 -0.47 -11.96
CA LYS A 18 5.00 -1.01 -13.24
C LYS A 18 4.11 -2.17 -13.70
N ALA A 19 3.75 -3.07 -12.78
CA ALA A 19 2.86 -4.19 -13.07
C ALA A 19 1.42 -3.75 -13.42
N LEU A 20 0.92 -2.67 -12.82
CA LEU A 20 -0.35 -2.03 -13.21
C LEU A 20 -0.27 -1.39 -14.61
N ALA A 21 0.84 -0.71 -14.92
CA ALA A 21 1.00 0.02 -16.19
C ALA A 21 1.06 -0.88 -17.43
N VAL A 22 1.50 -2.15 -17.28
CA VAL A 22 1.52 -3.14 -18.38
C VAL A 22 0.19 -3.85 -18.59
N GLN A 23 -0.77 -3.67 -17.67
CA GLN A 23 -2.10 -4.26 -17.81
C GLN A 23 -2.96 -3.49 -18.82
N LYS A 24 -3.99 -4.16 -19.34
CA LYS A 24 -4.99 -3.50 -20.19
C LYS A 24 -5.57 -2.30 -19.45
N SER A 25 -5.47 -1.12 -20.06
CA SER A 25 -5.94 0.11 -19.44
C SER A 25 -7.44 0.06 -19.21
N SER A 26 -7.85 0.27 -17.97
CA SER A 26 -9.22 0.51 -17.54
C SER A 26 -9.22 1.71 -16.60
N GLU A 27 -10.39 2.29 -16.34
CA GLU A 27 -10.53 3.39 -15.37
C GLU A 27 -10.02 2.97 -13.97
N SER A 28 -10.30 1.73 -13.55
CA SER A 28 -9.83 1.19 -12.26
C SER A 28 -8.32 1.02 -12.21
N VAL A 29 -7.68 0.57 -13.30
CA VAL A 29 -6.22 0.48 -13.42
C VAL A 29 -5.59 1.87 -13.40
N GLN A 30 -6.14 2.85 -14.12
CA GLN A 30 -5.65 4.22 -14.11
C GLN A 30 -5.75 4.86 -12.72
N LYS A 31 -6.88 4.67 -12.03
CA LYS A 31 -7.05 5.10 -10.63
C LYS A 31 -5.99 4.44 -9.72
N ALA A 32 -5.76 3.14 -9.86
CA ALA A 32 -4.75 2.43 -9.07
C ALA A 32 -3.33 2.96 -9.32
N VAL A 33 -2.97 3.23 -10.58
CA VAL A 33 -1.67 3.83 -10.94
C VAL A 33 -1.52 5.22 -10.33
N ASN A 34 -2.57 6.05 -10.37
CA ASN A 34 -2.57 7.38 -9.79
C ASN A 34 -2.41 7.34 -8.27
N LEU A 35 -3.21 6.53 -7.58
CA LEU A 35 -3.10 6.33 -6.13
C LEU A 35 -1.70 5.87 -5.73
N THR A 36 -1.14 4.91 -6.47
CA THR A 36 0.21 4.39 -6.19
C THR A 36 1.28 5.47 -6.40
N THR A 37 1.09 6.36 -7.38
CA THR A 37 2.01 7.48 -7.62
C THR A 37 1.95 8.51 -6.49
N ILE A 38 0.75 8.82 -6.00
CA ILE A 38 0.56 9.71 -4.85
C ILE A 38 1.25 9.13 -3.61
N GLU A 39 0.99 7.86 -3.29
CA GLU A 39 1.59 7.21 -2.11
C GLU A 39 3.12 7.18 -2.18
N ILE A 40 3.70 6.87 -3.35
CA ILE A 40 5.16 6.92 -3.54
C ILE A 40 5.70 8.32 -3.21
N ASN A 41 5.03 9.37 -3.69
CA ASN A 41 5.46 10.75 -3.43
C ASN A 41 5.32 11.13 -1.94
N GLU A 42 4.24 10.69 -1.29
CA GLU A 42 4.03 10.90 0.14
C GLU A 42 5.12 10.23 0.97
N LEU A 43 5.40 8.95 0.71
CA LEU A 43 6.41 8.17 1.44
C LEU A 43 7.86 8.61 1.17
N ASN A 44 8.10 9.25 0.02
CA ASN A 44 9.40 9.81 -0.33
C ASN A 44 9.69 11.13 0.42
N ASN A 45 8.73 11.66 1.19
CA ASN A 45 8.96 12.82 2.04
C ASN A 45 9.89 12.46 3.22
N SER A 46 11.08 13.06 3.26
CA SER A 46 12.13 12.78 4.25
C SER A 46 11.77 13.11 5.70
N LYS A 47 10.62 13.76 5.94
CA LYS A 47 10.14 14.16 7.28
C LYS A 47 9.20 13.15 7.93
N LEU A 48 8.85 12.05 7.26
CA LEU A 48 7.94 11.06 7.82
C LEU A 48 8.65 10.14 8.82
N ASN A 49 8.06 10.01 10.00
CA ASN A 49 8.45 8.99 10.97
C ASN A 49 7.75 7.64 10.68
N ASN A 50 8.23 6.57 11.30
CA ASN A 50 7.71 5.21 11.10
C ASN A 50 6.20 5.07 11.36
N ARG A 51 5.65 5.83 12.33
CA ARG A 51 4.21 5.83 12.63
C ARG A 51 3.40 6.40 11.47
N ASN A 52 3.84 7.51 10.89
CA ASN A 52 3.16 8.16 9.77
C ASN A 52 3.29 7.34 8.49
N ILE A 53 4.45 6.72 8.24
CA ILE A 53 4.66 5.76 7.14
C ILE A 53 3.64 4.62 7.24
N SER A 54 3.47 4.05 8.43
CA SER A 54 2.51 2.96 8.66
C SER A 54 1.07 3.38 8.38
N ILE A 55 0.65 4.56 8.87
CA ILE A 55 -0.71 5.10 8.64
C ILE A 55 -0.96 5.33 7.15
N SER A 56 0.02 5.91 6.45
CA SER A 56 -0.07 6.19 5.01
C SER A 56 -0.27 4.90 4.22
N ALA A 57 0.62 3.93 4.44
CA ALA A 57 0.59 2.65 3.74
C ALA A 57 -0.71 1.85 4.02
N GLU A 58 -1.24 1.90 5.25
CA GLU A 58 -2.53 1.28 5.58
C GLU A 58 -3.71 1.95 4.86
N LYS A 59 -3.76 3.28 4.82
CA LYS A 59 -4.81 4.02 4.11
C LYS A 59 -4.78 3.72 2.62
N TYR A 60 -3.60 3.74 2.02
CA TYR A 60 -3.42 3.36 0.63
C TYR A 60 -3.84 1.90 0.38
N MET A 61 -3.49 0.97 1.29
CA MET A 61 -3.92 -0.43 1.21
C MET A 61 -5.45 -0.58 1.15
N GLN A 62 -6.16 0.16 2.00
CA GLN A 62 -7.62 0.18 1.99
C GLN A 62 -8.19 0.69 0.67
N GLN A 63 -7.62 1.76 0.10
CA GLN A 63 -8.08 2.33 -1.17
C GLN A 63 -7.88 1.36 -2.34
N ILE A 64 -6.74 0.69 -2.44
CA ILE A 64 -6.51 -0.33 -3.49
C ILE A 64 -7.44 -1.53 -3.29
N ASN A 65 -7.65 -2.00 -2.05
CA ASN A 65 -8.58 -3.10 -1.78
C ASN A 65 -10.01 -2.74 -2.19
N LEU A 66 -10.44 -1.48 -2.03
CA LEU A 66 -11.73 -1.01 -2.55
C LEU A 66 -11.77 -1.05 -4.08
N LEU A 67 -10.68 -0.67 -4.76
CA LEU A 67 -10.62 -0.79 -6.22
C LEU A 67 -10.76 -2.25 -6.68
N ILE A 68 -10.11 -3.19 -5.98
CA ILE A 68 -10.17 -4.63 -6.28
C ILE A 68 -11.58 -5.18 -6.02
N GLY A 69 -12.14 -4.91 -4.84
CA GLY A 69 -13.40 -5.50 -4.40
C GLY A 69 -14.66 -4.88 -5.01
N PHE A 70 -14.64 -3.59 -5.34
CA PHE A 70 -15.84 -2.85 -5.74
C PHE A 70 -15.75 -2.19 -7.11
N HIS A 71 -14.57 -1.74 -7.55
CA HIS A 71 -14.42 -1.03 -8.83
C HIS A 71 -13.85 -1.92 -9.95
N GLY A 72 -13.81 -3.24 -9.73
CA GLY A 72 -13.39 -4.22 -10.75
C GLY A 72 -11.93 -4.07 -11.18
N LEU A 73 -11.03 -3.65 -10.29
CA LEU A 73 -9.59 -3.75 -10.53
C LEU A 73 -9.19 -5.23 -10.47
N ASN A 74 -9.06 -5.84 -11.65
CA ASN A 74 -8.49 -7.17 -11.77
C ASN A 74 -6.97 -7.07 -11.85
N LEU A 75 -6.27 -7.65 -10.88
CA LEU A 75 -4.82 -7.73 -10.90
C LEU A 75 -4.38 -8.97 -11.68
N ASN A 76 -3.50 -8.79 -12.65
CA ASN A 76 -2.75 -9.90 -13.23
C ASN A 76 -1.75 -10.46 -12.20
N LYS A 77 -1.20 -11.64 -12.48
CA LYS A 77 -0.26 -12.33 -11.57
C LYS A 77 0.89 -11.46 -11.09
N ASN A 78 1.53 -10.70 -11.99
CA ASN A 78 2.66 -9.83 -11.61
C ASN A 78 2.24 -8.70 -10.65
N ALA A 79 1.07 -8.10 -10.87
CA ALA A 79 0.55 -7.05 -10.01
C ALA A 79 0.04 -7.62 -8.69
N GLU A 80 -0.53 -8.82 -8.70
CA GLU A 80 -0.94 -9.55 -7.51
C GLU A 80 0.27 -9.94 -6.64
N ASP A 81 1.33 -10.47 -7.23
CA ASP A 81 2.58 -10.82 -6.54
C ASP A 81 3.20 -9.56 -5.91
N ALA A 82 3.33 -8.48 -6.68
CA ALA A 82 3.83 -7.20 -6.16
C ALA A 82 2.92 -6.60 -5.07
N TRP A 83 1.60 -6.79 -5.18
CA TRP A 83 0.64 -6.37 -4.17
C TRP A 83 0.77 -7.17 -2.87
N ASN A 84 0.95 -8.48 -2.98
CA ASN A 84 1.17 -9.36 -1.85
C ASN A 84 2.47 -9.02 -1.12
N ASP A 85 3.55 -8.77 -1.87
CA ASP A 85 4.83 -8.31 -1.32
C ASP A 85 4.67 -7.00 -0.54
N PHE A 86 3.94 -6.03 -1.09
CA PHE A 86 3.65 -4.78 -0.38
C PHE A 86 2.87 -5.03 0.92
N LYS A 87 1.80 -5.86 0.87
CA LYS A 87 0.98 -6.17 2.06
C LYS A 87 1.76 -6.83 3.20
N LEU A 88 2.86 -7.52 2.91
CA LEU A 88 3.74 -8.11 3.93
C LEU A 88 4.59 -7.05 4.64
N LEU A 89 4.89 -5.94 3.96
CA LEU A 89 5.68 -4.84 4.51
C LEU A 89 4.83 -3.81 5.27
N VAL A 90 3.54 -3.69 4.95
CA VAL A 90 2.64 -2.80 5.71
C VAL A 90 2.51 -3.37 7.12
N PRO A 91 3.02 -2.67 8.16
CA PRO A 91 2.82 -3.12 9.52
C PRO A 91 1.33 -3.05 9.79
N ARG A 92 0.67 -4.22 9.85
CA ARG A 92 -0.71 -4.30 10.33
C ARG A 92 -0.69 -3.73 11.72
N ARG A 93 -1.34 -2.59 11.95
CA ARG A 93 -1.79 -2.26 13.30
C ARG A 93 -2.63 -3.46 13.73
N ARG A 94 -2.04 -4.33 14.55
CA ARG A 94 -2.85 -5.10 15.49
C ARG A 94 -3.70 -4.04 16.15
N SER A 95 -4.99 -4.08 15.86
CA SER A 95 -5.94 -3.15 16.40
C SER A 95 -5.59 -2.93 17.87
N PHE A 96 -5.22 -1.71 18.24
CA PHE A 96 -5.33 -1.25 19.63
C PHE A 96 -6.83 -1.06 19.95
N ILE A 97 -7.62 -2.09 19.63
CA ILE A 97 -9.02 -2.24 19.96
C ILE A 97 -9.02 -3.44 20.91
N ASN A 98 -9.23 -3.13 22.19
CA ASN A 98 -9.20 -3.98 23.38
C ASN A 98 -7.90 -4.04 24.20
N GLU A 99 -7.40 -2.88 24.63
CA GLU A 99 -7.07 -2.71 26.06
C GLU A 99 -8.15 -1.82 26.68
N MET A 100 -9.40 -2.29 26.65
CA MET A 100 -10.39 -1.80 27.59
C MET A 100 -10.04 -2.48 28.91
N SER A 101 -9.59 -1.66 29.85
CA SER A 101 -9.21 -1.98 31.20
C SER A 101 -10.21 -2.97 31.83
N PHE A 102 -9.82 -4.24 31.93
CA PHE A 102 -10.42 -5.12 32.93
C PHE A 102 -9.71 -4.81 34.26
N HIS A 103 -10.23 -3.82 34.97
CA HIS A 103 -10.07 -3.79 36.42
C HIS A 103 -11.09 -4.80 36.97
N PHE A 104 -10.58 -5.94 37.44
CA PHE A 104 -11.30 -6.78 38.40
C PHE A 104 -11.37 -6.08 39.76
#